data_AF-A0A7R9X9T5-F1
#
_entry.id   AF-A0A7R9X9T5-F1
#
_cell.length_a   1.000
_cell.length_b   1.000
_cell.length_c   1.000
_cell.angle_alpha   90.00
_cell.angle_beta   90.00
_cell.angle_gamma   90.00
#
_symmetry.space_group_name_H-M   'P 1'
#
loop_
_entity.id
_entity.type
_entity.pdbx_description
1 polymer ?
#
loop_
_entity_poly.entity_id
_entity_poly.type
_entity_poly.pdbx_seq_one_letter_code
_entity_poly.pdbx_strand_id
1 'polypeptide(L)'
;CSNCWRMGHIAKSCHYPVRCRICSQNHLAAVCPNNTGEQQRVCANCGGPHVANNNNCLAFLEEKRRRVTKEARLVAFGKLAVDKYREHALMKCLVGTCQKLKQSVPGFAKALKTIPPAPVAPT
;
A
#
# COMPACT_ATOMS: atom_id res chain seq x y z
N CYS A 1 6.90 -4.62 17.20
CA CYS A 1 8.21 -5.21 17.55
C CYS A 1 8.10 -5.98 18.86
N SER A 2 8.58 -7.23 18.95
CA SER A 2 8.59 -8.01 20.20
C SER A 2 9.77 -7.70 21.13
N ASN A 3 10.79 -6.97 20.66
CA ASN A 3 11.91 -6.52 21.48
C ASN A 3 11.55 -5.29 22.33
N CYS A 4 11.10 -4.21 21.68
CA CYS A 4 10.81 -2.94 22.36
C CYS A 4 9.32 -2.66 22.58
N TRP A 5 8.42 -3.56 22.12
CA TRP A 5 6.95 -3.45 22.22
C TRP A 5 6.31 -2.20 21.59
N ARG A 6 7.10 -1.40 20.87
CA ARG A 6 6.59 -0.31 20.04
C ARG A 6 6.09 -0.80 18.69
N MET A 7 5.14 -0.06 18.15
CA MET A 7 4.57 -0.28 16.82
C MET A 7 5.47 0.28 15.71
N GLY A 8 5.16 -0.07 14.46
CA GLY A 8 5.83 0.48 13.27
C GLY A 8 7.02 -0.32 12.74
N HIS A 9 7.52 -1.33 13.46
CA HIS A 9 8.62 -2.18 13.00
C HIS A 9 8.59 -3.59 13.61
N ILE A 10 9.36 -4.51 13.00
CA ILE A 10 9.56 -5.90 13.47
C ILE A 10 10.81 -6.01 14.34
N ALA A 11 10.95 -7.11 15.10
CA ALA A 11 12.08 -7.32 15.99
C ALA A 11 13.44 -7.33 15.28
N LYS A 12 13.51 -7.94 14.09
CA LYS A 12 14.73 -8.01 13.26
C LYS A 12 15.26 -6.63 12.85
N SER A 13 14.40 -5.61 12.76
CA SER A 13 14.77 -4.23 12.40
C SER A 13 14.79 -3.29 13.60
N CYS A 14 14.79 -3.83 14.81
CA CYS A 14 14.74 -3.05 16.04
C CYS A 14 16.15 -2.68 16.52
N HIS A 15 16.39 -1.39 16.67
CA HIS A 15 17.64 -0.84 17.22
C HIS A 15 17.45 -0.24 18.62
N TYR A 16 16.28 -0.47 19.22
CA TYR A 16 15.95 0.01 20.56
C TYR A 16 16.31 -1.05 21.61
N PRO A 17 16.62 -0.63 22.86
CA PRO A 17 16.78 -1.56 23.96
C PRO A 17 15.50 -2.38 24.18
N VAL A 18 15.68 -3.56 24.77
CA VAL A 18 14.57 -4.43 25.15
C VAL A 18 13.62 -3.69 26.10
N ARG A 19 12.34 -3.97 25.98
CA ARG A 19 11.31 -3.40 26.85
C ARG A 19 10.42 -4.50 27.37
N CYS A 20 10.01 -4.39 28.63
CA CYS A 20 9.06 -5.30 29.20
C CYS A 20 7.66 -5.03 28.64
N ARG A 21 6.96 -6.08 28.18
CA ARG A 21 5.56 -6.01 27.73
C ARG A 21 4.60 -5.52 28.82
N ILE A 22 4.95 -5.75 30.09
CA ILE A 22 4.07 -5.56 31.25
C ILE A 22 4.20 -4.14 31.80
N CYS A 23 5.42 -3.71 32.16
CA CYS A 23 5.67 -2.45 32.85
C CYS A 23 6.43 -1.41 32.02
N SER A 24 6.76 -1.73 30.76
CA SER A 24 7.52 -0.85 29.86
C SER A 24 8.94 -0.50 30.30
N GLN A 25 9.53 -1.18 31.28
CA GLN A 25 10.92 -0.98 31.74
C GLN A 25 11.94 -1.82 30.95
N ASN A 26 13.24 -1.56 31.13
CA ASN A 26 14.34 -2.22 30.39
C ASN A 26 14.69 -3.61 30.94
N HIS A 27 13.81 -4.59 30.72
CA HIS A 27 14.06 -6.00 31.00
C HIS A 27 13.06 -6.90 30.24
N LEU A 28 13.30 -8.22 30.24
CA LEU A 28 12.38 -9.20 29.69
C LEU A 28 11.15 -9.37 30.59
N ALA A 29 9.99 -9.73 30.00
CA ALA A 29 8.76 -9.96 30.77
C ALA A 29 8.89 -11.11 31.78
N ALA A 30 9.74 -12.11 31.48
CA ALA A 30 9.97 -13.27 32.35
C ALA A 30 10.59 -12.91 33.72
N VAL A 31 11.38 -11.83 33.78
CA VAL A 31 12.03 -11.33 35.02
C VAL A 31 11.31 -10.09 35.57
N CYS A 32 10.08 -9.83 35.12
CA CYS A 32 9.34 -8.66 35.56
C CYS A 32 8.88 -8.83 37.01
N PRO A 33 9.18 -7.88 37.91
CA PRO A 33 8.64 -7.93 39.28
C PRO A 33 7.12 -7.80 39.31
N ASN A 34 6.51 -7.31 38.22
CA ASN A 34 5.08 -7.06 38.08
C ASN A 34 4.30 -8.20 37.39
N ASN A 35 4.85 -9.42 37.36
CA ASN A 35 4.26 -10.54 36.61
C ASN A 35 3.02 -11.15 37.29
N THR A 36 2.82 -10.92 38.60
CA THR A 36 1.84 -11.64 39.44
C THR A 36 0.47 -10.96 39.59
N GLY A 37 0.13 -9.99 38.74
CA GLY A 37 -1.26 -9.65 38.47
C GLY A 37 -1.75 -8.29 38.95
N GLU A 38 -1.23 -7.75 40.05
CA GLU A 38 -1.73 -6.50 40.67
C GLU A 38 -0.84 -5.26 40.45
N GLN A 39 0.45 -5.43 40.13
CA GLN A 39 1.35 -4.30 39.99
C GLN A 39 1.14 -3.51 38.68
N GLN A 40 1.56 -2.24 38.72
CA GLN A 40 1.38 -1.24 37.67
C GLN A 40 1.82 -1.74 36.29
N ARG A 41 0.82 -2.09 35.47
CA ARG A 41 0.98 -2.40 34.05
C ARG A 41 1.01 -1.08 33.30
N VAL A 42 1.95 -0.92 32.37
CA VAL A 42 2.13 0.30 31.61
C VAL A 42 2.33 -0.07 30.15
N CYS A 43 1.46 0.46 29.29
CA CYS A 43 1.53 0.23 27.85
C CYS A 43 2.66 1.03 27.22
N ALA A 44 3.54 0.38 26.47
CA ALA A 44 4.68 1.03 25.81
C ALA A 44 4.29 2.02 24.70
N ASN A 45 3.03 1.99 24.26
CA ASN A 45 2.53 2.81 23.15
C ASN A 45 1.68 3.99 23.62
N CYS A 46 0.79 3.81 24.60
CA CYS A 46 -0.09 4.88 25.10
C CYS A 46 0.15 5.28 26.56
N GLY A 47 1.01 4.58 27.30
CA GLY A 47 1.24 4.82 28.73
C GLY A 47 0.12 4.38 29.67
N GLY A 48 -1.01 3.89 29.15
CA GLY A 48 -2.18 3.51 29.96
C GLY A 48 -1.98 2.24 30.81
N PRO A 49 -2.91 1.97 31.75
CA PRO A 49 -2.80 0.92 32.77
C PRO A 49 -3.10 -0.49 32.23
N HIS A 50 -2.36 -0.93 31.22
CA HIS A 50 -2.49 -2.25 30.61
C HIS A 50 -1.18 -2.69 29.94
N VAL A 51 -1.08 -3.98 29.61
CA VAL A 51 0.09 -4.52 28.90
C VAL A 51 0.13 -4.03 27.45
N ALA A 52 1.33 -3.94 26.86
CA ALA A 52 1.52 -3.37 25.51
C ALA A 52 0.77 -4.10 24.37
N ASN A 53 0.32 -5.35 24.58
CA ASN A 53 -0.45 -6.15 23.63
C ASN A 53 -1.96 -6.18 23.93
N ASN A 54 -2.49 -5.16 24.60
CA ASN A 54 -3.93 -5.07 24.83
C ASN A 54 -4.65 -4.68 23.53
N ASN A 55 -5.59 -5.50 23.09
CA ASN A 55 -6.38 -5.26 21.87
C ASN A 55 -7.31 -4.04 21.99
N ASN A 56 -7.62 -3.60 23.21
CA ASN A 56 -8.47 -2.43 23.48
C ASN A 56 -7.67 -1.13 23.63
N CYS A 57 -6.34 -1.15 23.39
CA CYS A 57 -5.52 0.05 23.41
C CYS A 57 -5.87 0.96 22.22
N LEU A 58 -6.31 2.20 22.48
CA LEU A 58 -6.66 3.17 21.43
C LEU A 58 -5.50 3.44 20.46
N ALA A 59 -4.28 3.57 20.96
CA ALA A 59 -3.10 3.74 20.10
C ALA A 59 -2.86 2.53 19.19
N PHE A 60 -3.14 1.32 19.67
CA PHE A 60 -3.04 0.10 18.86
C PHE A 60 -4.12 0.05 17.78
N LEU A 61 -5.37 0.38 18.13
CA LEU A 61 -6.48 0.43 17.18
C LEU A 61 -6.24 1.47 16.08
N GLU A 62 -5.71 2.64 16.45
CA GLU A 62 -5.38 3.68 15.50
C GLU A 62 -4.25 3.27 14.55
N GLU A 63 -3.17 2.67 15.06
CA GLU A 63 -2.10 2.14 14.21
C GLU A 63 -2.60 1.01 13.30
N LYS A 64 -3.47 0.13 13.80
CA LYS A 64 -4.10 -0.93 12.99
C LYS A 64 -4.89 -0.32 11.83
N ARG A 65 -5.70 0.73 12.10
CA ARG A 65 -6.41 1.48 11.07
C ARG A 65 -5.44 2.13 10.06
N ARG A 66 -4.33 2.69 10.53
CA ARG A 66 -3.30 3.29 9.66
C ARG A 66 -2.64 2.26 8.74
N ARG A 67 -2.42 1.03 9.21
CA ARG A 67 -1.86 -0.06 8.38
C ARG A 67 -2.83 -0.47 7.28
N VAL A 68 -4.09 -0.71 7.64
CA VAL A 68 -5.13 -1.07 6.65
C VAL A 68 -5.26 0.00 5.58
N THR A 69 -5.29 1.29 5.97
CA THR A 69 -5.37 2.39 4.99
C THR A 69 -4.12 2.50 4.11
N LYS A 70 -2.92 2.28 4.66
CA LYS A 70 -1.68 2.21 3.88
C LYS A 70 -1.71 1.05 2.88
N GLU A 71 -2.12 -0.13 3.31
CA GLU A 71 -2.25 -1.32 2.46
C GLU A 71 -3.28 -1.10 1.35
N ALA A 72 -4.47 -0.59 1.69
CA ALA A 72 -5.49 -0.23 0.71
C ALA A 72 -4.98 0.80 -0.32
N ARG A 73 -4.20 1.80 0.12
CA ARG A 73 -3.56 2.77 -0.78
C ARG A 73 -2.56 2.12 -1.73
N LEU A 74 -1.72 1.20 -1.23
CA LEU A 74 -0.76 0.47 -2.06
C LEU A 74 -1.47 -0.42 -3.10
N VAL A 75 -2.55 -1.10 -2.70
CA VAL A 75 -3.39 -1.89 -3.60
C VAL A 75 -4.04 -1.00 -4.66
N ALA A 76 -4.61 0.15 -4.27
CA ALA A 76 -5.21 1.11 -5.19
C ALA A 76 -4.17 1.64 -6.19
N PHE A 77 -2.96 1.99 -5.73
CA PHE A 77 -1.87 2.42 -6.61
C PHE A 77 -1.44 1.30 -7.57
N GLY A 78 -1.30 0.07 -7.09
CA GLY A 78 -1.01 -1.09 -7.94
C GLY A 78 -2.09 -1.32 -9.01
N LYS A 79 -3.37 -1.19 -8.64
CA LYS A 79 -4.48 -1.28 -9.59
C LYS A 79 -4.42 -0.18 -10.66
N LEU A 80 -4.18 1.07 -10.27
CA LEU A 80 -4.01 2.19 -11.21
C LEU A 80 -2.85 1.93 -12.20
N ALA A 81 -1.72 1.39 -11.73
CA ALA A 81 -0.59 1.06 -12.59
C ALA A 81 -0.94 -0.05 -13.60
N VAL A 82 -1.66 -1.09 -13.17
CA VAL A 82 -2.14 -2.17 -14.06
C VAL A 82 -3.16 -1.64 -15.08
N ASP A 83 -4.10 -0.81 -14.66
CA ASP A 83 -5.11 -0.21 -15.54
C ASP A 83 -4.45 0.66 -16.61
N LYS A 84 -3.48 1.53 -16.23
CA LYS A 84 -2.69 2.33 -17.19
C LYS A 84 -1.87 1.46 -18.16
N TYR A 85 -1.28 0.36 -17.66
CA TYR A 85 -0.57 -0.57 -18.54
C TYR A 85 -1.52 -1.24 -19.54
N ARG A 86 -2.72 -1.66 -19.12
CA ARG A 86 -3.74 -2.21 -20.01
C ARG A 86 -4.17 -1.21 -21.07
N GLU A 87 -4.45 0.03 -20.71
CA GLU A 87 -4.78 1.10 -21.67
C GLU A 87 -3.66 1.30 -22.70
N HIS A 88 -2.40 1.35 -22.25
CA HIS A 88 -1.26 1.45 -23.14
C HIS A 88 -1.09 0.21 -24.05
N ALA A 89 -1.33 -0.99 -23.53
CA ALA A 89 -1.30 -2.23 -24.30
C ALA A 89 -2.43 -2.29 -25.33
N LEU A 90 -3.64 -1.86 -24.98
CA LEU A 90 -4.77 -1.74 -25.90
C LEU A 90 -4.50 -0.70 -27.00
N MET A 91 -3.98 0.47 -26.65
CA MET A 91 -3.57 1.49 -27.62
C MET A 91 -2.47 0.99 -28.56
N LYS A 92 -1.46 0.26 -28.04
CA LYS A 92 -0.46 -0.40 -28.87
C LYS A 92 -1.05 -1.46 -29.79
N CYS A 93 -2.04 -2.22 -29.32
CA CYS A 93 -2.75 -3.20 -30.15
C CYS A 93 -3.53 -2.49 -31.27
N LEU A 94 -4.26 -1.41 -30.99
CA LEU A 94 -5.00 -0.61 -31.97
C LEU A 94 -4.08 0.06 -33.01
N VAL A 95 -2.94 0.60 -32.58
CA VAL A 95 -1.93 1.16 -33.49
C VAL A 95 -1.26 0.05 -34.32
N GLY A 96 -0.97 -1.09 -33.71
CA GLY A 96 -0.38 -2.26 -34.39
C GLY A 96 -1.33 -2.95 -35.38
N THR A 97 -2.63 -2.99 -35.09
CA THR A 97 -3.66 -3.48 -36.04
C THR A 97 -3.83 -2.50 -37.20
N CYS A 98 -3.73 -1.19 -36.96
CA CYS A 98 -3.71 -0.19 -38.02
C CYS A 98 -2.48 -0.35 -38.96
N GLN A 99 -1.32 -0.72 -38.42
CA GLN A 99 -0.11 -0.94 -39.21
C GLN A 99 -0.12 -2.25 -40.01
N LYS A 100 -0.74 -3.31 -39.47
CA LYS A 100 -0.99 -4.57 -40.20
C LYS A 100 -2.04 -4.43 -41.30
N LEU A 101 -3.11 -3.66 -41.07
CA LEU A 101 -4.14 -3.38 -42.10
C LEU A 101 -3.57 -2.60 -43.31
N LYS A 102 -2.52 -1.80 -43.13
CA LYS A 102 -1.82 -1.13 -44.24
C LYS A 102 -1.00 -2.07 -45.12
N GLN A 103 -0.59 -3.23 -44.60
CA GLN A 103 0.26 -4.19 -45.31
C GLN A 103 -0.52 -5.34 -45.94
N SER A 104 -1.77 -5.59 -45.54
CA SER A 104 -2.59 -6.71 -46.01
C SER A 104 -3.61 -6.38 -47.11
N VAL A 105 -3.68 -5.13 -47.60
CA VAL A 105 -4.59 -4.75 -48.69
C VAL A 105 -3.79 -4.20 -49.89
N PRO A 106 -3.54 -4.98 -50.96
CA PRO A 106 -3.00 -4.45 -52.20
C PRO A 106 -4.04 -3.51 -52.83
N GLY A 107 -3.86 -2.19 -52.66
CA GLY A 107 -4.73 -1.17 -53.27
C GLY A 107 -5.13 0.01 -52.38
N PHE A 108 -4.83 0.00 -51.08
CA PHE A 108 -5.28 1.06 -50.16
C PHE A 108 -4.72 2.46 -50.52
N ALA A 109 -3.52 2.54 -51.10
CA ALA A 109 -2.93 3.78 -51.58
C ALA A 109 -3.71 4.44 -52.74
N LYS A 110 -4.60 3.70 -53.42
CA LYS A 110 -5.43 4.22 -54.52
C LYS A 110 -6.74 4.84 -54.02
N ALA A 111 -7.23 4.49 -52.82
CA ALA A 111 -8.48 5.00 -52.25
C ALA A 111 -8.33 6.36 -51.53
N LEU A 112 -7.11 6.72 -51.11
CA LEU A 112 -6.83 8.03 -50.49
C LEU A 112 -6.76 9.19 -51.50
N LYS A 113 -6.71 8.91 -52.82
CA LYS A 113 -6.65 9.93 -53.87
C LYS A 113 -8.01 10.38 -54.40
N THR A 114 -9.11 9.81 -53.89
CA THR A 114 -10.48 10.11 -54.35
C THR A 114 -11.37 10.71 -53.26
N ILE A 115 -10.80 11.11 -52.12
CA ILE A 115 -11.58 11.81 -51.09
C ILE A 115 -11.64 13.29 -51.49
N PRO A 116 -12.82 13.83 -51.87
CA PRO A 116 -12.95 15.27 -52.10
C PRO A 116 -12.65 16.02 -50.79
N PRO A 117 -12.05 17.23 -50.87
CA PRO A 117 -11.77 18.02 -49.68
C PRO A 117 -13.06 18.28 -48.90
N ALA A 118 -12.96 18.19 -47.57
CA ALA A 118 -14.08 18.48 -46.68
C ALA A 118 -14.62 19.90 -46.95
N PRO A 119 -15.95 20.09 -46.97
CA PRO A 119 -16.53 21.41 -47.15
C PRO A 119 -16.09 22.31 -45.99
N VAL A 120 -15.46 23.44 -46.34
CA VAL A 120 -15.15 24.53 -45.42
C VAL A 120 -16.46 25.13 -44.93
N ALA A 121 -16.64 25.17 -43.61
CA ALA A 121 -17.81 25.76 -42.97
C ALA A 121 -17.83 27.29 -43.20
N PRO A 122 -19.00 27.90 -43.48
CA PRO A 122 -19.11 29.35 -43.61
C PRO A 122 -18.99 30.05 -42.24
N THR A 123 -18.33 31.20 -42.27
CA THR A 123 -18.07 32.15 -41.17
C THR A 123 -19.32 32.83 -40.63
#